data_AF-A0A6P0Z7W4-F1
#
_entry.id   AF-A0A6P0Z7W4-F1
#
_cell.length_a   1.000
_cell.length_b   1.000
_cell.length_c   1.000
_cell.angle_alpha   90.00
_cell.angle_beta   90.00
_cell.angle_gamma   90.00
#
_symmetry.space_group_name_H-M   'P 1'
#
loop_
_entity.id
_entity.type
_entity.pdbx_description
1 polymer ?
#
loop_
_entity_poly.entity_id
_entity_poly.type
_entity_poly.pdbx_seq_one_letter_code
_entity_poly.pdbx_strand_id
1 'polypeptide(L)'
;MRKRLLLLSNSTNPGEEYLFYPRQEIYNFLGDAIKRILFVPFASATRTDKDISPYDQYSQRVGKVFKDLGYELDAIHLAENPQELIRQ
;
A
#
# COMPACT_ATOMS: atom_id res chain seq x y z
N MET A 1 19.03 -10.28 -12.20
CA MET A 1 17.57 -10.34 -12.01
C MET A 1 16.89 -9.27 -12.85
N ARG A 2 15.74 -9.57 -13.46
CA ARG A 2 14.93 -8.57 -14.18
C ARG A 2 13.99 -7.91 -13.17
N LYS A 3 13.99 -6.57 -13.11
CA LYS A 3 13.07 -5.82 -12.23
C LYS A 3 11.64 -6.01 -12.73
N ARG A 4 10.70 -6.27 -11.80
CA ARG A 4 9.26 -6.25 -12.03
C ARG A 4 8.71 -4.99 -11.39
N LEU A 5 8.14 -4.09 -12.17
CA LEU A 5 7.66 -2.79 -11.70
C LEU A 5 6.27 -2.52 -12.29
N LEU A 6 5.35 -2.07 -11.44
CA LEU A 6 4.08 -1.46 -11.84
C LEU A 6 4.15 0.01 -11.42
N LEU A 7 4.02 0.92 -12.40
CA LEU A 7 4.09 2.37 -12.19
C LEU A 7 2.76 2.98 -12.60
N LEU A 8 2.03 3.52 -11.62
CA LEU A 8 0.71 4.09 -11.81
C LEU A 8 0.79 5.62 -11.80
N SER A 9 0.07 6.27 -12.72
CA SER A 9 0.10 7.74 -12.85
C SER A 9 -0.65 8.46 -11.72
N ASN A 10 -1.69 7.84 -11.17
CA ASN A 10 -2.54 8.40 -10.12
C ASN A 10 -3.15 7.28 -9.28
N SER A 11 -3.80 7.65 -8.18
CA SER A 11 -4.46 6.71 -7.26
C SER A 11 -5.98 6.62 -7.44
N THR A 12 -6.59 7.62 -8.09
CA THR A 12 -8.05 7.80 -8.14
C THR A 12 -8.43 8.54 -9.43
N ASN A 13 -9.34 7.99 -10.23
CA ASN A 13 -9.94 8.72 -11.35
C ASN A 13 -11.10 9.60 -10.85
N PRO A 14 -11.46 10.67 -11.56
CA PRO A 14 -12.63 11.48 -11.22
C PRO A 14 -13.90 10.64 -11.12
N GLY A 15 -14.60 10.72 -9.98
CA GLY A 15 -15.84 9.99 -9.74
C GLY A 15 -15.66 8.55 -9.24
N GLU A 16 -14.44 8.07 -9.09
CA GLU A 16 -14.15 6.74 -8.54
C GLU A 16 -13.75 6.79 -7.07
N GLU A 17 -13.91 5.65 -6.40
CA GLU A 17 -13.33 5.45 -5.07
C GLU A 17 -11.80 5.38 -5.14
N TYR A 18 -11.17 5.59 -3.98
CA TYR A 18 -9.72 5.49 -3.86
C TYR A 18 -9.19 4.11 -4.24
N LEU A 19 -8.17 4.08 -5.11
CA LEU A 19 -7.62 2.85 -5.68
C LEU A 19 -8.67 1.96 -6.38
N PHE A 20 -9.77 2.53 -6.90
CA PHE A 20 -10.77 1.77 -7.65
C PHE A 20 -10.19 1.10 -8.91
N TYR A 21 -9.71 1.86 -9.90
CA TYR A 21 -9.08 1.28 -11.09
C TYR A 21 -7.73 0.58 -10.79
N PRO A 22 -6.83 1.12 -9.95
CA PRO A 22 -5.53 0.52 -9.69
C PRO A 22 -5.59 -0.87 -9.08
N ARG A 23 -6.65 -1.19 -8.33
CA ARG A 23 -6.79 -2.50 -7.67
C ARG A 23 -6.65 -3.66 -8.66
N GLN A 24 -7.19 -3.50 -9.87
CA GLN A 24 -7.16 -4.54 -10.90
C GLN A 24 -5.74 -4.69 -11.47
N GLU A 25 -5.06 -3.58 -11.75
CA GLU A 25 -3.67 -3.60 -12.20
C GLU A 25 -2.73 -4.20 -11.15
N ILE A 26 -2.95 -3.86 -9.88
CA ILE A 26 -2.22 -4.42 -8.73
C ILE A 26 -2.44 -5.94 -8.67
N TYR A 27 -3.68 -6.41 -8.73
CA TYR A 27 -3.98 -7.84 -8.71
C TYR A 27 -3.38 -8.58 -9.91
N ASN A 28 -3.52 -8.05 -11.13
CA ASN A 28 -2.92 -8.63 -12.33
C ASN A 28 -1.39 -8.72 -12.24
N PHE A 29 -0.76 -7.74 -11.59
CA PHE A 29 0.69 -7.71 -11.41
C PHE A 29 1.18 -8.63 -10.30
N LEU A 30 0.52 -8.68 -9.16
CA LEU A 30 0.93 -9.48 -8.01
C LEU A 30 0.49 -10.95 -8.14
N GLY A 31 -0.72 -11.19 -8.64
CA GLY A 31 -1.37 -12.49 -8.69
C GLY A 31 -1.65 -13.07 -7.30
N ASP A 32 -2.02 -14.35 -7.26
CA ASP A 32 -2.42 -15.04 -6.02
C ASP A 32 -1.24 -15.60 -5.21
N ALA A 33 -0.06 -15.70 -5.82
CA ALA A 33 1.13 -16.27 -5.17
C ALA A 33 1.71 -15.35 -4.09
N ILE A 34 1.54 -14.04 -4.26
CA ILE A 34 1.91 -13.05 -3.24
C ILE A 34 0.81 -13.01 -2.18
N LYS A 35 1.20 -13.12 -0.91
CA LYS A 35 0.26 -13.05 0.22
C LYS A 35 0.45 -11.82 1.09
N ARG A 36 1.67 -11.27 1.12
CA ARG A 36 2.03 -10.16 1.99
C ARG A 36 2.81 -9.11 1.22
N ILE A 37 2.52 -7.85 1.51
CA ILE A 37 3.18 -6.69 0.90
C ILE A 37 3.69 -5.74 1.99
N LEU A 38 4.81 -5.08 1.69
CA LEU A 38 5.36 -4.02 2.52
C LEU A 38 4.97 -2.64 1.96
N PHE A 39 4.32 -1.83 2.78
CA PHE A 39 3.87 -0.49 2.43
C PHE A 39 4.79 0.60 3.01
N VAL A 40 5.06 1.63 2.19
CA VAL A 40 5.95 2.75 2.51
C VAL A 40 5.15 4.07 2.49
N PRO A 41 4.69 4.58 3.66
CA PRO A 41 3.69 5.66 3.73
C PRO A 41 4.27 7.08 3.77
N PHE A 42 5.58 7.26 3.66
CA PHE A 42 6.26 8.53 3.94
C PHE A 42 5.91 9.68 2.99
N ALA A 43 5.22 9.41 1.88
CA ALA A 43 4.74 10.43 0.96
C ALA A 43 3.46 11.16 1.45
N SER A 44 2.79 10.67 2.49
CA SER A 44 1.59 11.34 3.02
C SER A 44 1.96 12.50 3.94
N ALA A 45 1.49 13.71 3.60
CA ALA A 45 1.59 14.90 4.44
C ALA A 45 0.25 15.31 5.08
N THR A 46 -0.85 14.62 4.75
CA THR A 46 -2.18 15.05 5.20
C THR A 46 -2.47 14.50 6.59
N ARG A 47 -2.60 15.40 7.57
CA ARG A 47 -3.08 15.07 8.92
C ARG A 47 -4.57 15.38 8.99
N THR A 48 -5.41 14.35 9.11
CA THR A 48 -6.85 14.55 9.34
C THR A 48 -7.22 14.39 10.80
N ASP A 49 -6.45 13.58 11.54
CA ASP A 49 -6.52 13.44 12.99
C ASP A 49 -5.20 13.93 13.62
N LYS A 50 -5.29 14.63 14.75
CA LYS A 50 -4.15 15.13 15.51
C LYS A 50 -3.49 14.03 16.36
N ASP A 51 -4.27 13.03 16.77
CA ASP A 51 -3.87 11.98 17.71
C ASP A 51 -3.37 10.72 16.98
N ILE A 52 -3.60 10.62 15.66
CA ILE A 52 -3.16 9.49 14.83
C ILE A 52 -2.07 9.97 13.87
N SER A 53 -0.98 9.19 13.72
CA SER A 53 0.06 9.48 12.74
C SER A 53 -0.51 9.54 11.32
N PRO A 54 -0.08 10.49 10.45
CA PRO A 54 -0.48 10.49 9.04
C PRO A 54 -0.09 9.20 8.31
N TYR A 55 0.95 8.51 8.78
CA TYR A 55 1.39 7.23 8.23
C TYR A 55 0.48 6.08 8.62
N ASP A 56 -0.04 6.08 9.85
CA ASP A 56 -1.03 5.08 10.30
C ASP A 56 -2.33 5.22 9.51
N GLN A 57 -2.84 6.46 9.40
CA GLN A 57 -4.04 6.74 8.61
C GLN A 57 -3.87 6.28 7.16
N TYR A 58 -2.70 6.57 6.57
CA TYR A 58 -2.43 6.18 5.19
C TYR A 58 -2.35 4.65 5.02
N SER A 59 -1.64 3.99 5.94
CA SER A 59 -1.48 2.53 5.93
C SER A 59 -2.80 1.80 6.15
N GLN A 60 -3.67 2.32 7.02
CA GLN A 60 -5.02 1.78 7.22
C GLN A 60 -5.89 1.92 5.97
N ARG A 61 -5.85 3.07 5.30
CA ARG A 61 -6.62 3.32 4.07
C ARG A 61 -6.19 2.37 2.94
N VAL A 62 -4.88 2.23 2.72
CA VAL A 62 -4.34 1.31 1.71
C VAL A 62 -4.57 -0.14 2.11
N GLY A 63 -4.39 -0.48 3.39
CA GLY A 63 -4.57 -1.82 3.92
C GLY A 63 -5.98 -2.37 3.73
N LYS A 64 -7.02 -1.54 3.82
CA LYS A 64 -8.39 -1.97 3.49
C LYS A 64 -8.51 -2.47 2.04
N VAL A 65 -7.99 -1.70 1.08
CA VAL A 65 -8.04 -2.07 -0.35
C VAL A 65 -7.25 -3.36 -0.61
N PHE A 66 -6.04 -3.48 -0.06
CA PHE A 66 -5.22 -4.68 -0.26
C PHE A 66 -5.79 -5.92 0.42
N LYS A 67 -6.44 -5.76 1.58
CA LYS A 67 -7.17 -6.84 2.25
C LYS A 67 -8.33 -7.35 1.40
N ASP A 68 -9.09 -6.46 0.76
CA ASP A 68 -10.18 -6.84 -0.13
C ASP A 68 -9.68 -7.62 -1.37
N LEU A 69 -8.43 -7.38 -1.78
CA LEU A 69 -7.75 -8.14 -2.84
C LEU A 69 -7.11 -9.45 -2.34
N GLY A 70 -7.16 -9.75 -1.05
CA GLY A 70 -6.59 -10.98 -0.47
C GLY A 70 -5.11 -10.88 -0.07
N TYR A 71 -4.58 -9.66 0.10
CA TYR A 71 -3.20 -9.42 0.55
C TYR A 71 -3.17 -8.91 2.00
N GLU A 72 -2.19 -9.38 2.76
CA GLU A 72 -1.78 -8.80 4.03
C GLU A 72 -0.82 -7.62 3.80
N LEU A 73 -0.92 -6.59 4.63
CA LEU A 73 -0.11 -5.38 4.52
C LEU A 73 0.66 -5.15 5.82
N ASP A 74 1.98 -5.15 5.70
CA ASP A 74 2.89 -4.62 6.72
C ASP A 74 3.23 -3.17 6.39
N ALA A 75 3.26 -2.31 7.40
CA ALA A 75 3.63 -0.91 7.21
C ALA A 75 5.02 -0.66 7.79
N ILE A 76 5.95 -0.18 6.95
CA ILE A 76 7.37 -0.10 7.31
C ILE A 76 7.65 0.81 8.52
N HIS A 77 6.81 1.83 8.75
CA HIS A 77 6.99 2.78 9.85
C HIS A 77 6.62 2.21 11.22
N LEU A 78 5.98 1.04 11.26
CA LEU A 78 5.70 0.29 12.49
C LEU A 78 6.80 -0.72 12.82
N ALA A 79 7.73 -0.96 11.89
CA ALA A 79 8.80 -1.94 12.07
C ALA A 79 9.86 -1.42 13.05
N GLU A 80 10.21 -2.25 14.03
CA GLU A 80 11.37 -1.99 14.90
C GLU A 80 12.68 -1.95 14.08
N ASN A 81 12.80 -2.87 13.11
CA ASN A 81 13.93 -2.93 12.18
C ASN A 81 13.44 -2.95 10.71
N PRO A 82 13.30 -1.77 10.07
CA PRO A 82 12.80 -1.69 8.69
C PRO A 82 13.75 -2.34 7.67
N GLN A 83 15.05 -2.42 7.96
CA GLN A 83 16.02 -3.05 7.04
C GLN A 83 15.86 -4.57 6.99
N GLU A 84 15.53 -5.18 8.11
CA GLU A 84 15.25 -6.62 8.20
C GLU A 84 13.94 -6.95 7.49
N LEU A 85 12.90 -6.14 7.72
CA LEU A 85 11.59 -6.33 7.07
C LEU A 85 11.68 -6.22 5.53
N ILE A 86 12.53 -5.36 4.99
CA ILE A 86 12.77 -5.25 3.53
C ILE A 86 13.45 -6.50 2.95
N ARG A 87 14.22 -7.24 3.75
CA ARG A 87 15.03 -8.39 3.29
C ARG A 87 14.26 -9.72 3.28
N GLN A 88 13.08 -9.78 3.89
CA GLN A 88 12.19 -10.95 3.89
C GLN A 88 11.58 -11.19 2.50
#